data_AF-A0A351KYY1-F1
#
_entry.id   AF-A0A351KYY1-F1
#
_cell.length_a   1.000
_cell.length_b   1.000
_cell.length_c   1.000
_cell.angle_alpha   90.00
_cell.angle_beta   90.00
_cell.angle_gamma   90.00
#
_symmetry.space_group_name_H-M   'P 1'
#
loop_
_entity.id
_entity.type
_entity.pdbx_description
1 polymer ?
#
loop_
_entity_poly.entity_id
_entity_poly.type
_entity_poly.pdbx_seq_one_letter_code
_entity_poly.pdbx_strand_id
1 'polypeptide(L)'
;MRTSENGIQILFASRCELFRFMESFDNSDAPVARAINLLQMLPKFDGYDFNPQRVIKVVNYLHLLGYEKSLKILRLYDNFLSTTDSNKLLSVVRILFVFKGRRLIPLILPVPERPFPLTPLHIHRGIPFLLIKGDFLFGEHLSLEHIEAQVQEYELRAAPLIPDDNPLASVDELLESKEMQPKINSDPWKPSMLRLQALNAVSNIYPISEQDKNALLSSSTHEENWKKHRQAFKLLNVFWNRATDEYERGEARLEQN
;
A
#
# COMPACT_ATOMS: atom_id res chain seq x y z
N MET A 1 -18.58 -27.08 3.73
CA MET A 1 -18.13 -25.70 4.02
C MET A 1 -19.35 -24.85 4.36
N ARG A 2 -19.56 -24.52 5.64
CA ARG A 2 -20.53 -23.52 6.09
C ARG A 2 -19.76 -22.24 6.39
N THR A 3 -19.68 -21.31 5.45
CA THR A 3 -19.30 -19.93 5.76
C THR A 3 -20.38 -19.37 6.69
N SER A 4 -19.98 -18.95 7.89
CA SER A 4 -20.91 -18.60 8.96
C SER A 4 -21.71 -17.34 8.61
N GLU A 5 -23.04 -17.44 8.64
CA GLU A 5 -23.96 -16.29 8.49
C GLU A 5 -23.64 -15.17 9.49
N ASN A 6 -23.04 -15.51 10.63
CA ASN A 6 -22.58 -14.56 11.66
C ASN A 6 -21.51 -13.58 11.15
N GLY A 7 -20.64 -13.97 10.20
CA GLY A 7 -19.61 -13.08 9.68
C GLY A 7 -20.18 -11.96 8.80
N ILE A 8 -21.29 -12.22 8.10
CA ILE A 8 -21.95 -11.25 7.24
C ILE A 8 -22.65 -10.18 8.09
N GLN A 9 -23.33 -10.56 9.17
CA GLN A 9 -24.04 -9.62 10.02
C GLN A 9 -23.10 -8.59 10.71
N ILE A 10 -21.91 -9.02 11.14
CA ILE A 10 -20.92 -8.13 11.78
C ILE A 10 -20.41 -7.08 10.79
N LEU A 11 -20.07 -7.47 9.55
CA LEU A 11 -19.58 -6.54 8.52
C LEU A 11 -20.63 -5.48 8.12
N PHE A 12 -21.92 -5.86 8.09
CA PHE A 12 -22.99 -4.91 7.79
C PHE A 12 -23.21 -3.92 8.93
N ALA A 13 -23.14 -4.35 10.20
CA ALA A 13 -23.30 -3.47 11.35
C ALA A 13 -22.20 -2.39 11.40
N SER A 14 -20.93 -2.78 11.25
CA SER A 14 -19.79 -1.83 11.28
C SER A 14 -19.86 -0.81 10.14
N ARG A 15 -20.35 -1.19 8.96
CA ARG A 15 -20.56 -0.25 7.83
C ARG A 15 -21.65 0.78 8.12
N CYS A 16 -22.75 0.37 8.75
CA CYS A 16 -23.83 1.29 9.13
C CYS A 16 -23.40 2.28 10.21
N GLU A 17 -22.61 1.84 11.19
CA GLU A 17 -22.08 2.72 12.23
C GLU A 17 -21.09 3.75 11.67
N LEU A 18 -20.20 3.32 10.78
CA LEU A 18 -19.27 4.23 10.12
C LEU A 18 -19.99 5.24 9.22
N PHE A 19 -21.05 4.84 8.53
CA PHE A 19 -21.86 5.74 7.73
C PHE A 19 -22.56 6.81 8.59
N ARG A 20 -23.20 6.41 9.69
CA ARG A 20 -23.82 7.35 10.64
C ARG A 20 -22.79 8.29 11.27
N PHE A 21 -21.60 7.76 11.57
CA PHE A 21 -20.49 8.60 12.04
C PHE A 21 -20.07 9.61 10.97
N MET A 22 -20.00 9.19 9.70
CA MET A 22 -19.70 10.11 8.59
C MET A 22 -20.79 11.17 8.37
N GLU A 23 -22.05 10.85 8.63
CA GLU A 23 -23.16 11.84 8.57
C GLU A 23 -23.13 12.86 9.70
N SER A 24 -22.41 12.56 10.80
CA SER A 24 -22.27 13.49 11.94
C SER A 24 -21.27 14.62 11.71
N PHE A 25 -20.49 14.52 10.62
CA PHE A 25 -19.49 15.49 10.23
C PHE A 25 -20.12 16.72 9.55
N ASP A 26 -19.71 17.91 9.96
CA ASP A 26 -20.16 19.15 9.33
C ASP A 26 -19.34 19.47 8.06
N ASN A 27 -19.63 20.59 7.38
CA ASN A 27 -18.87 20.97 6.17
C ASN A 27 -17.37 21.21 6.44
N SER A 28 -16.97 21.49 7.68
CA SER A 28 -15.56 21.64 8.06
C SER A 28 -14.82 20.29 8.15
N ASP A 29 -15.56 19.18 8.20
CA ASP A 29 -15.05 17.81 8.28
C ASP A 29 -14.90 17.13 6.91
N ALA A 30 -15.13 17.84 5.79
CA ALA A 30 -14.90 17.31 4.45
C ALA A 30 -13.51 16.65 4.27
N PRO A 31 -12.40 17.21 4.84
CA PRO A 31 -11.11 16.55 4.77
C PRO A 31 -11.04 15.21 5.51
N VAL A 32 -11.74 15.08 6.64
CA VAL A 32 -11.82 13.86 7.45
C VAL A 32 -12.62 12.81 6.69
N ALA A 33 -13.81 13.16 6.20
CA ALA A 33 -14.64 12.26 5.40
C ALA A 33 -13.88 11.71 4.18
N ARG A 34 -13.14 12.57 3.46
CA ARG A 34 -12.28 12.15 2.35
C ARG A 34 -11.16 11.19 2.79
N ALA A 35 -10.51 11.43 3.93
CA ALA A 35 -9.47 10.54 4.42
C ALA A 35 -10.02 9.15 4.78
N ILE A 36 -11.16 9.11 5.46
CA ILE A 36 -11.84 7.86 5.83
C ILE A 36 -12.24 7.07 4.57
N ASN A 37 -12.78 7.74 3.55
CA ASN A 37 -13.09 7.11 2.26
C ASN A 37 -11.84 6.51 1.60
N LEU A 38 -10.72 7.23 1.60
CA LEU A 38 -9.47 6.70 1.05
C LEU A 38 -8.95 5.50 1.85
N LEU A 39 -9.02 5.54 3.19
CA LEU A 39 -8.63 4.44 4.06
C LEU A 39 -9.47 3.18 3.83
N GLN A 40 -10.78 3.33 3.62
CA GLN A 40 -11.67 2.21 3.27
C GLN A 40 -11.31 1.53 1.94
N MET A 41 -10.71 2.27 1.01
CA MET A 41 -10.29 1.74 -0.29
C MET A 41 -8.98 0.95 -0.22
N LEU A 42 -8.26 0.97 0.92
CA LEU A 42 -6.99 0.26 1.06
C LEU A 42 -7.13 -1.24 0.74
N PRO A 43 -6.18 -1.79 -0.03
CA PRO A 43 -6.20 -3.20 -0.40
C PRO A 43 -6.03 -4.09 0.84
N LYS A 44 -6.39 -5.37 0.70
CA LYS A 44 -5.96 -6.38 1.67
C LYS A 44 -4.43 -6.57 1.56
N PHE A 45 -3.83 -7.01 2.66
CA PHE A 45 -2.39 -7.24 2.78
C PHE A 45 -2.02 -8.72 2.56
N ASP A 46 -2.68 -9.36 1.60
CA ASP A 46 -2.41 -10.75 1.18
C ASP A 46 -1.33 -10.86 0.07
N GLY A 47 -0.77 -9.72 -0.36
CA GLY A 47 0.34 -9.63 -1.30
C GLY A 47 -0.06 -9.57 -2.76
N TYR A 48 -1.07 -10.33 -3.18
CA TYR A 48 -1.50 -10.40 -4.58
C TYR A 48 -2.44 -9.25 -4.96
N ASP A 49 -3.34 -8.88 -4.06
CA ASP A 49 -4.27 -7.76 -4.27
C ASP A 49 -3.73 -6.43 -3.73
N PHE A 50 -2.48 -6.44 -3.24
CA PHE A 50 -1.84 -5.22 -2.79
C PHE A 50 -1.72 -4.23 -3.96
N ASN A 51 -2.26 -3.03 -3.76
CA ASN A 51 -2.31 -1.95 -4.73
C ASN A 51 -1.52 -0.75 -4.19
N PRO A 52 -0.27 -0.55 -4.67
CA PRO A 52 0.59 0.55 -4.24
C PRO A 52 -0.04 1.93 -4.43
N GLN A 53 -0.76 2.17 -5.54
CA GLN A 53 -1.35 3.48 -5.84
C GLN A 53 -2.38 3.91 -4.79
N ARG A 54 -3.21 2.98 -4.30
CA ARG A 54 -4.16 3.29 -3.24
C ARG A 54 -3.46 3.66 -1.94
N VAL A 55 -2.36 2.99 -1.61
CA VAL A 55 -1.53 3.32 -0.44
C VAL A 55 -0.90 4.69 -0.60
N ILE A 56 -0.32 4.99 -1.76
CA ILE A 56 0.27 6.30 -2.08
C ILE A 56 -0.76 7.42 -1.90
N LYS A 57 -1.96 7.28 -2.48
CA LYS A 57 -3.05 8.27 -2.34
C LYS A 57 -3.40 8.54 -0.88
N VAL A 58 -3.56 7.50 -0.08
CA VAL A 58 -3.88 7.65 1.35
C VAL A 58 -2.75 8.37 2.07
N VAL A 59 -1.51 7.93 1.87
CA VAL A 59 -0.33 8.49 2.53
C VAL A 59 -0.12 9.95 2.14
N ASN A 60 -0.20 10.29 0.87
CA ASN A 60 -0.01 11.66 0.37
C ASN A 60 -1.14 12.58 0.86
N TYR A 61 -2.38 12.09 0.85
CA TYR A 61 -3.50 12.87 1.36
C TYR A 61 -3.38 13.14 2.86
N LEU A 62 -3.01 12.14 3.66
CA LEU A 62 -2.74 12.34 5.09
C LEU A 62 -1.54 13.28 5.30
N HIS A 63 -0.44 13.09 4.56
CA HIS A 63 0.72 13.97 4.59
C HIS A 63 0.35 15.44 4.39
N LEU A 64 -0.51 15.75 3.41
CA LEU A 64 -1.03 17.09 3.14
C LEU A 64 -1.79 17.69 4.34
N LEU A 65 -2.50 16.88 5.13
CA LEU A 65 -3.23 17.34 6.31
C LEU A 65 -2.30 17.67 7.49
N GLY A 66 -1.05 17.22 7.44
CA GLY A 66 -0.08 17.39 8.51
C GLY A 66 -0.21 16.36 9.63
N TYR A 67 0.74 16.41 10.56
CA TYR A 67 0.92 15.40 11.61
C TYR A 67 -0.32 15.22 12.49
N GLU A 68 -0.80 16.30 13.14
CA GLU A 68 -1.89 16.25 14.12
C GLU A 68 -3.21 15.75 13.53
N LYS A 69 -3.58 16.29 12.35
CA LYS A 69 -4.82 15.89 11.68
C LYS A 69 -4.74 14.45 11.18
N SER A 70 -3.61 14.03 10.65
CA SER A 70 -3.39 12.64 10.25
C SER A 70 -3.57 11.69 11.41
N LEU A 71 -2.92 11.97 12.55
CA LEU A 71 -3.01 11.11 13.73
C LEU A 71 -4.46 11.03 14.25
N LYS A 72 -5.17 12.17 14.30
CA LYS A 72 -6.59 12.19 14.67
C LYS A 72 -7.44 11.32 13.74
N ILE A 73 -7.22 11.38 12.43
CA ILE A 73 -7.97 10.59 11.45
C ILE A 73 -7.68 9.09 11.60
N LEU A 74 -6.41 8.73 11.78
CA LEU A 74 -6.00 7.34 11.97
C LEU A 74 -6.62 6.75 13.26
N ARG A 75 -6.69 7.55 14.34
CA ARG A 75 -7.42 7.24 15.59
C ARG A 75 -8.89 6.97 15.36
N LEU A 76 -9.54 7.89 14.67
CA LEU A 76 -10.95 7.74 14.35
C LEU A 76 -11.17 6.46 13.55
N TYR A 77 -10.37 6.21 12.52
CA TYR A 77 -10.51 5.02 11.68
C TYR A 77 -10.27 3.71 12.43
N ASP A 78 -9.24 3.63 13.28
CA ASP A 78 -8.92 2.43 14.07
C ASP A 78 -10.08 1.99 14.96
N ASN A 79 -10.78 2.95 15.58
CA ASN A 79 -11.96 2.68 16.41
C ASN A 79 -13.11 2.00 15.65
N PHE A 80 -13.13 2.08 14.31
CA PHE A 80 -14.12 1.42 13.46
C PHE A 80 -13.63 0.13 12.81
N LEU A 81 -12.33 -0.19 12.91
CA LEU A 81 -11.76 -1.35 12.24
C LEU A 81 -12.06 -2.64 13.02
N SER A 82 -12.32 -3.71 12.25
CA SER A 82 -12.20 -5.06 12.79
C SER A 82 -10.72 -5.37 13.04
N THR A 83 -10.42 -6.30 13.96
CA THR A 83 -9.03 -6.74 14.23
C THR A 83 -8.31 -7.23 12.98
N THR A 84 -9.04 -7.69 11.95
CA THR A 84 -8.47 -8.18 10.68
C THR A 84 -7.98 -7.06 9.76
N ASP A 85 -8.49 -5.83 9.93
CA ASP A 85 -8.15 -4.68 9.09
C ASP A 85 -6.99 -3.83 9.63
N SER A 86 -6.51 -4.09 10.86
CA SER A 86 -5.44 -3.31 11.51
C SER A 86 -4.13 -3.29 10.71
N ASN A 87 -3.84 -4.35 9.94
CA ASN A 87 -2.66 -4.44 9.08
C ASN A 87 -2.65 -3.35 7.98
N LYS A 88 -3.82 -2.89 7.54
CA LYS A 88 -3.94 -1.80 6.57
C LYS A 88 -3.46 -0.49 7.15
N LEU A 89 -3.92 -0.20 8.36
CA LEU A 89 -3.60 1.03 9.07
C LEU A 89 -2.11 1.09 9.42
N LEU A 90 -1.57 -0.01 9.95
CA LEU A 90 -0.17 -0.13 10.31
C LEU A 90 0.76 0.17 9.13
N SER A 91 0.39 -0.27 7.93
CA SER A 91 1.19 -0.05 6.73
C SER A 91 1.19 1.42 6.30
N VAL A 92 0.05 2.10 6.40
CA VAL A 92 -0.02 3.55 6.18
C VAL A 92 0.81 4.29 7.21
N VAL A 93 0.68 3.94 8.49
CA VAL A 93 1.43 4.55 9.60
C VAL A 93 2.94 4.41 9.39
N ARG A 94 3.43 3.20 9.08
CA ARG A 94 4.86 2.93 8.83
C ARG A 94 5.40 3.77 7.68
N ILE A 95 4.60 4.00 6.65
CA ILE A 95 5.01 4.86 5.54
C ILE A 95 4.93 6.32 5.97
N LEU A 96 3.83 6.76 6.56
CA LEU A 96 3.54 8.18 6.83
C LEU A 96 4.48 8.77 7.88
N PHE A 97 4.81 8.01 8.92
CA PHE A 97 5.64 8.44 10.04
C PHE A 97 7.03 7.79 9.96
N VAL A 98 8.08 8.61 10.09
CA VAL A 98 9.48 8.19 10.06
C VAL A 98 10.11 8.43 11.43
N PHE A 99 10.87 7.45 11.92
CA PHE A 99 11.49 7.53 13.23
C PHE A 99 12.51 8.69 13.31
N LYS A 100 12.37 9.56 14.31
CA LYS A 100 13.29 10.70 14.58
C LYS A 100 14.60 10.27 15.23
N GLY A 101 14.58 9.16 15.96
CA GLY A 101 15.65 8.81 16.90
C GLY A 101 16.93 8.25 16.26
N ARG A 102 18.02 8.29 17.03
CA ARG A 102 19.32 7.68 16.68
C ARG A 102 19.43 6.18 17.04
N ARG A 103 18.48 5.65 17.82
CA ARG A 103 18.47 4.26 18.30
C ARG A 103 17.11 3.62 18.06
N LEU A 104 17.08 2.58 17.24
CA LEU A 104 15.90 1.74 17.04
C LEU A 104 15.62 1.03 18.38
N ILE A 105 14.48 1.30 18.99
CA ILE A 105 14.01 0.49 20.13
C ILE A 105 13.62 -0.86 19.53
N PRO A 106 14.26 -1.98 19.92
CA PRO A 106 13.89 -3.28 19.40
C PRO A 106 12.46 -3.60 19.86
N LEU A 107 11.54 -3.84 18.92
CA LEU A 107 10.31 -4.56 19.19
C LEU A 107 10.68 -5.93 19.77
N ILE A 108 9.86 -6.49 20.65
CA ILE A 108 10.13 -7.63 21.56
C ILE A 108 10.42 -8.99 20.84
N LEU A 109 10.66 -8.99 19.53
CA LEU A 109 11.18 -10.12 18.78
C LEU A 109 12.72 -10.02 18.67
N PRO A 110 13.46 -11.09 18.30
CA PRO A 110 14.84 -10.95 17.87
C PRO A 110 14.86 -10.12 16.58
N VAL A 111 14.79 -8.79 16.73
CA VAL A 111 14.85 -7.86 15.64
C VAL A 111 16.27 -7.99 15.10
N PRO A 112 16.45 -8.27 13.79
CA PRO A 112 17.78 -8.11 13.20
C PRO A 112 18.30 -6.73 13.59
N GLU A 113 19.59 -6.58 13.86
CA GLU A 113 20.25 -5.38 14.41
C GLU A 113 19.94 -4.05 13.68
N ARG A 114 19.22 -4.11 12.56
CA ARG A 114 18.52 -3.02 11.91
C ARG A 114 17.09 -3.48 11.53
N PRO A 115 16.03 -3.21 12.33
CA PRO A 115 14.68 -3.30 11.79
C PRO A 115 14.61 -2.40 10.57
N PHE A 116 14.23 -2.95 9.42
CA PHE A 116 13.74 -2.13 8.33
C PHE A 116 12.53 -1.37 8.89
N PRO A 117 12.56 -0.03 9.02
CA PRO A 117 11.47 0.72 9.65
C PRO A 117 10.12 0.54 8.93
N LEU A 118 10.17 0.01 7.70
CA LEU A 118 9.02 -0.16 6.82
C LEU A 118 8.54 -1.61 6.68
N THR A 119 9.25 -2.64 7.19
CA THR A 119 8.80 -4.05 7.04
C THR A 119 7.34 -4.20 7.51
N PRO A 120 6.46 -4.89 6.75
CA PRO A 120 6.74 -5.74 5.58
C PRO A 120 6.88 -5.00 4.23
N LEU A 121 6.86 -3.68 4.23
CA LEU A 121 6.95 -2.85 3.03
C LEU A 121 8.39 -2.46 2.70
N HIS A 122 8.62 -2.19 1.43
CA HIS A 122 9.82 -1.54 0.91
C HIS A 122 9.41 -0.49 -0.10
N ILE A 123 9.94 0.72 0.03
CA ILE A 123 9.67 1.79 -0.95
C ILE A 123 10.82 1.81 -1.96
N HIS A 124 10.52 1.46 -3.20
CA HIS A 124 11.46 1.53 -4.32
C HIS A 124 10.96 2.58 -5.30
N ARG A 125 11.80 3.58 -5.65
CA ARG A 125 11.43 4.68 -6.56
C ARG A 125 10.10 5.36 -6.22
N GLY A 126 9.82 5.53 -4.92
CA GLY A 126 8.56 6.14 -4.44
C GLY A 126 7.35 5.22 -4.42
N ILE A 127 7.48 3.96 -4.88
CA ILE A 127 6.40 2.97 -4.90
C ILE A 127 6.55 2.03 -3.68
N PRO A 128 5.55 1.93 -2.80
CA PRO A 128 5.56 0.93 -1.74
C PRO A 128 5.27 -0.45 -2.33
N PHE A 129 6.14 -1.41 -2.06
CA PHE A 129 5.97 -2.83 -2.39
C PHE A 129 5.85 -3.65 -1.10
N LEU A 130 4.90 -4.57 -1.05
CA LEU A 130 4.74 -5.51 0.05
C LEU A 130 5.64 -6.74 -0.18
N LEU A 131 6.66 -6.91 0.65
CA LEU A 131 7.65 -7.98 0.52
C LEU A 131 7.24 -9.30 1.17
N ILE A 132 6.37 -9.21 2.19
CA ILE A 132 5.96 -10.33 3.03
C ILE A 132 4.43 -10.30 3.14
N LYS A 133 3.77 -11.45 2.94
CA LYS A 133 2.31 -11.58 3.08
C LYS A 133 1.90 -11.46 4.55
N GLY A 134 0.72 -10.90 4.80
CA GLY A 134 0.22 -10.56 6.13
C GLY A 134 0.27 -11.70 7.16
N ASP A 135 0.06 -12.95 6.74
CA ASP A 135 0.07 -14.12 7.65
C ASP A 135 1.45 -14.41 8.28
N PHE A 136 2.54 -13.93 7.65
CA PHE A 136 3.91 -14.07 8.14
C PHE A 136 4.33 -13.00 9.14
N LEU A 137 3.46 -12.05 9.49
CA LEU A 137 3.75 -11.05 10.53
C LEU A 137 3.58 -11.60 11.96
N PHE A 138 3.57 -12.92 12.14
CA PHE A 138 3.62 -13.69 13.40
C PHE A 138 3.44 -12.85 14.67
N GLY A 139 2.20 -12.74 15.13
CA GLY A 139 1.91 -12.58 16.55
C GLY A 139 2.17 -11.19 17.12
N GLU A 140 1.30 -10.24 16.79
CA GLU A 140 0.52 -9.42 17.72
C GLU A 140 -0.17 -8.34 16.89
N HIS A 141 -1.47 -8.15 17.12
CA HIS A 141 -2.17 -7.00 16.56
C HIS A 141 -1.50 -5.77 17.18
N LEU A 142 -0.66 -5.07 16.40
CA LEU A 142 -0.18 -3.76 16.79
C LEU A 142 -1.40 -2.84 16.78
N SER A 143 -1.99 -2.67 17.97
CA SER A 143 -3.05 -1.68 18.20
C SER A 143 -2.52 -0.29 17.92
N LEU A 144 -3.42 0.64 17.61
CA LEU A 144 -3.01 2.02 17.46
C LEU A 144 -2.37 2.58 18.74
N GLU A 145 -2.70 2.06 19.93
CA GLU A 145 -2.00 2.41 21.18
C GLU A 145 -0.49 2.13 21.11
N HIS A 146 -0.08 0.99 20.54
CA HIS A 146 1.34 0.68 20.32
C HIS A 146 1.96 1.65 19.32
N ILE A 147 1.21 2.00 18.27
CA ILE A 147 1.62 2.99 17.28
C ILE A 147 1.76 4.36 17.95
N GLU A 148 0.86 4.77 18.85
CA GLU A 148 0.87 6.07 19.51
C GLU A 148 2.01 6.22 20.50
N ALA A 149 2.25 5.17 21.30
CA ALA A 149 3.40 5.10 22.19
C ALA A 149 4.71 5.26 21.41
N GLN A 150 4.73 4.79 20.16
CA GLN A 150 5.88 4.93 19.28
C GLN A 150 5.90 6.26 18.53
N VAL A 151 4.76 6.74 18.02
CA VAL A 151 4.63 7.90 17.12
C VAL A 151 5.15 9.19 17.74
N GLN A 152 5.18 9.30 19.07
CA GLN A 152 5.86 10.41 19.76
C GLN A 152 7.35 10.54 19.38
N GLU A 153 8.00 9.42 19.06
CA GLU A 153 9.38 9.32 18.58
C GLU A 153 9.50 9.43 17.05
N TYR A 154 8.41 9.70 16.35
CA TYR A 154 8.36 9.77 14.88
C TYR A 154 8.00 11.20 14.45
N GLU A 155 8.37 11.54 13.22
CA GLU A 155 7.91 12.70 12.48
C GLU A 155 7.08 12.27 11.31
N LEU A 156 6.23 13.18 10.83
CA LEU A 156 5.71 13.06 9.50
C LEU A 156 6.88 12.98 8.51
N ARG A 157 6.81 12.09 7.50
CA ARG A 157 7.82 12.04 6.45
C ARG A 157 8.06 13.45 5.88
N ALA A 158 9.31 13.79 5.59
CA ALA A 158 9.68 15.11 5.06
C ALA A 158 8.99 15.50 3.73
N ALA A 159 8.61 14.52 2.90
CA ALA A 159 7.97 14.73 1.62
C ALA A 159 6.89 13.66 1.34
N PRO A 160 5.87 13.98 0.53
CA PRO A 160 4.93 12.97 0.02
C PRO A 160 5.66 11.94 -0.85
N LEU A 161 5.02 10.79 -1.08
CA LEU A 161 5.50 9.80 -2.04
C LEU A 161 5.33 10.33 -3.46
N ILE A 162 6.39 10.21 -4.25
CA ILE A 162 6.40 10.55 -5.68
C ILE A 162 6.92 9.32 -6.41
N PRO A 163 6.01 8.46 -6.90
CA PRO A 163 6.35 7.32 -7.75
C PRO A 163 7.09 7.77 -9.01
N ASP A 164 7.90 6.88 -9.58
CA ASP A 164 8.41 7.05 -10.93
C ASP A 164 7.31 6.80 -11.97
N ASP A 165 7.56 7.22 -13.20
CA ASP A 165 6.60 7.10 -14.31
C ASP A 165 6.50 5.65 -14.86
N ASN A 166 7.38 4.75 -14.42
CA ASN A 166 7.48 3.38 -14.93
C ASN A 166 7.57 2.32 -13.80
N PRO A 167 6.45 2.05 -13.11
CA PRO A 167 6.39 1.07 -12.03
C PRO A 167 6.82 -0.34 -12.46
N LEU A 168 6.64 -0.69 -13.74
CA LEU A 168 7.04 -1.99 -14.28
C LEU A 168 8.57 -2.12 -14.41
N ALA A 169 9.27 -1.05 -14.81
CA ALA A 169 10.73 -1.04 -14.78
C ALA A 169 11.25 -1.00 -13.33
N SER A 170 10.61 -0.21 -12.47
CA SER A 170 10.92 -0.13 -11.04
C SER A 170 10.92 -1.50 -10.35
N VAL A 171 9.93 -2.35 -10.64
CA VAL A 171 9.93 -3.68 -10.03
C VAL A 171 11.00 -4.60 -10.62
N ASP A 172 11.33 -4.48 -11.90
CA ASP A 172 12.45 -5.23 -12.49
C ASP A 172 13.78 -4.83 -11.82
N GLU A 173 14.04 -3.52 -11.64
CA GLU A 173 15.20 -3.01 -10.90
C GLU A 173 15.26 -3.55 -9.46
N LEU A 174 14.11 -3.60 -8.78
CA LEU A 174 14.00 -4.14 -7.43
C LEU A 174 14.33 -5.65 -7.38
N LEU A 175 13.85 -6.43 -8.35
CA LEU A 175 14.11 -7.87 -8.46
C LEU A 175 15.58 -8.17 -8.75
N GLU A 176 16.25 -7.31 -9.51
CA GLU A 176 17.67 -7.42 -9.86
C GLU A 176 18.60 -6.90 -8.76
N SER A 177 18.09 -6.12 -7.80
CA SER A 177 18.88 -5.53 -6.72
C SER A 177 19.57 -6.58 -5.83
N LYS A 178 20.90 -6.50 -5.75
CA LYS A 178 21.73 -7.38 -4.90
C LYS A 178 21.32 -7.36 -3.42
N GLU A 179 20.87 -6.22 -2.91
CA GLU A 179 20.42 -6.08 -1.52
C GLU A 179 19.12 -6.86 -1.27
N MET A 180 18.23 -6.88 -2.26
CA MET A 180 16.89 -7.41 -2.14
C MET A 180 16.77 -8.87 -2.56
N GLN A 181 17.65 -9.34 -3.44
CA GLN A 181 17.66 -10.73 -3.92
C GLN A 181 17.60 -11.78 -2.80
N PRO A 182 18.37 -11.71 -1.69
CA PRO A 182 18.27 -12.71 -0.62
C PRO A 182 16.87 -12.79 0.00
N LYS A 183 16.16 -11.66 0.08
CA LYS A 183 14.81 -11.58 0.64
C LYS A 183 13.75 -11.99 -0.36
N ILE A 184 13.97 -11.73 -1.65
CA ILE A 184 13.04 -12.05 -2.73
C ILE A 184 13.16 -13.54 -3.10
N ASN A 185 14.37 -14.06 -3.25
CA ASN A 185 14.62 -15.43 -3.67
C ASN A 185 14.30 -16.48 -2.60
N SER A 186 14.04 -16.07 -1.35
CA SER A 186 13.59 -16.98 -0.28
C SER A 186 12.16 -17.48 -0.48
N ASP A 187 11.38 -16.89 -1.40
CA ASP A 187 10.05 -17.36 -1.75
C ASP A 187 9.88 -17.28 -3.29
N PRO A 188 9.70 -18.41 -3.99
CA PRO A 188 9.63 -18.44 -5.45
C PRO A 188 8.43 -17.67 -6.02
N TRP A 189 7.42 -17.34 -5.22
CA TRP A 189 6.25 -16.58 -5.66
C TRP A 189 6.44 -15.06 -5.57
N LYS A 190 7.46 -14.58 -4.84
CA LYS A 190 7.68 -13.13 -4.63
C LYS A 190 7.89 -12.37 -5.95
N PRO A 191 8.66 -12.84 -6.94
CA PRO A 191 8.79 -12.13 -8.21
C PRO A 191 7.45 -11.87 -8.90
N SER A 192 6.61 -12.90 -9.04
CA SER A 192 5.28 -12.76 -9.64
C SER A 192 4.36 -11.86 -8.81
N MET A 193 4.41 -11.97 -7.48
CA MET A 193 3.65 -11.10 -6.58
C MET A 193 4.04 -9.63 -6.74
N LEU A 194 5.34 -9.31 -6.74
CA LEU A 194 5.82 -7.93 -6.88
C LEU A 194 5.47 -7.35 -8.26
N ARG A 195 5.58 -8.14 -9.33
CA ARG A 195 5.15 -7.75 -10.69
C ARG A 195 3.66 -7.44 -10.75
N LEU A 196 2.83 -8.25 -10.07
CA LEU A 196 1.40 -7.99 -9.95
C LEU A 196 1.11 -6.69 -9.18
N GLN A 197 1.84 -6.42 -8.10
CA GLN A 197 1.74 -5.14 -7.38
C GLN A 197 2.11 -3.95 -8.27
N ALA A 198 3.13 -4.06 -9.12
CA ALA A 198 3.50 -3.02 -10.08
C ALA A 198 2.38 -2.77 -11.11
N LEU A 199 1.71 -3.82 -11.60
CA LEU A 199 0.54 -3.68 -12.47
C LEU A 199 -0.66 -3.06 -11.73
N ASN A 200 -0.89 -3.45 -10.48
CA ASN A 200 -1.95 -2.87 -9.65
C ASN A 200 -1.70 -1.36 -9.40
N ALA A 201 -0.43 -0.93 -9.32
CA ALA A 201 -0.08 0.48 -9.17
C ALA A 201 -0.58 1.35 -10.35
N VAL A 202 -0.73 0.77 -11.55
CA VAL A 202 -1.19 1.47 -12.76
C VAL A 202 -2.60 1.05 -13.18
N SER A 203 -3.33 0.38 -12.30
CA SER A 203 -4.64 -0.21 -12.61
C SER A 203 -5.70 0.78 -13.11
N ASN A 204 -5.55 2.08 -12.80
CA ASN A 204 -6.46 3.13 -13.28
C ASN A 204 -6.33 3.39 -14.80
N ILE A 205 -5.14 3.18 -15.38
CA ILE A 205 -4.88 3.36 -16.83
C ILE A 205 -4.56 2.06 -17.56
N TYR A 206 -4.18 1.01 -16.84
CA TYR A 206 -3.84 -0.31 -17.37
C TYR A 206 -4.44 -1.42 -16.50
N PRO A 207 -5.78 -1.56 -16.50
CA PRO A 207 -6.42 -2.65 -15.79
C PRO A 207 -6.08 -3.99 -16.46
N ILE A 208 -5.81 -5.01 -15.64
CA ILE A 208 -5.54 -6.39 -16.10
C ILE A 208 -6.70 -7.31 -15.67
N SER A 209 -6.97 -8.33 -16.48
CA SER A 209 -8.03 -9.30 -16.18
C SER A 209 -7.59 -10.30 -15.11
N GLU A 210 -8.55 -10.96 -14.44
CA GLU A 210 -8.25 -12.06 -13.52
C GLU A 210 -7.51 -13.21 -14.21
N GLN A 211 -7.77 -13.45 -15.50
CA GLN A 211 -7.04 -14.43 -16.29
C GLN A 211 -5.56 -14.04 -16.42
N ASP A 212 -5.25 -12.77 -16.70
CA ASP A 212 -3.87 -12.29 -16.79
C ASP A 212 -3.16 -12.34 -15.43
N LYS A 213 -3.87 -12.00 -14.34
CA LYS A 213 -3.35 -12.16 -12.97
C LYS A 213 -2.94 -13.61 -12.70
N ASN A 214 -3.85 -14.56 -12.96
CA ASN A 214 -3.58 -15.98 -12.79
C ASN A 214 -2.43 -16.47 -13.68
N ALA A 215 -2.31 -15.94 -14.90
CA ALA A 215 -1.23 -16.28 -15.83
C ALA A 215 0.15 -15.76 -15.36
N LEU A 216 0.20 -14.59 -14.71
CA LEU A 216 1.42 -14.06 -14.08
C LEU A 216 1.83 -14.84 -12.83
N LEU A 217 0.85 -15.36 -12.09
CA LEU A 217 1.11 -16.21 -10.93
C LEU A 217 1.49 -17.64 -11.35
N SER A 218 1.17 -18.08 -12.57
CA SER A 218 1.50 -19.42 -13.05
C SER A 218 3.00 -19.59 -13.35
N SER A 219 3.63 -20.62 -12.74
CA SER A 219 5.07 -20.88 -12.86
C SER A 219 5.55 -21.09 -14.31
N SER A 220 4.73 -21.65 -15.18
CA SER A 220 5.13 -22.02 -16.54
C SER A 220 5.14 -20.86 -17.56
N THR A 221 4.43 -19.77 -17.29
CA THR A 221 4.21 -18.69 -18.30
C THR A 221 4.47 -17.28 -17.78
N HIS A 222 4.83 -17.12 -16.50
CA HIS A 222 4.96 -15.81 -15.86
C HIS A 222 5.92 -14.83 -16.59
N GLU A 223 7.08 -15.28 -17.09
CA GLU A 223 8.03 -14.41 -17.80
C GLU A 223 7.50 -13.91 -19.15
N GLU A 224 6.84 -14.78 -19.92
CA GLU A 224 6.26 -14.41 -21.21
C GLU A 224 5.10 -13.42 -21.03
N ASN A 225 4.22 -13.71 -20.07
CA ASN A 225 3.13 -12.79 -19.70
C ASN A 225 3.66 -11.45 -19.19
N TRP A 226 4.71 -11.47 -18.35
CA TRP A 226 5.34 -10.25 -17.87
C TRP A 226 5.93 -9.41 -19.02
N LYS A 227 6.63 -10.05 -19.96
CA LYS A 227 7.17 -9.39 -21.15
C LYS A 227 6.06 -8.75 -22.00
N LYS A 228 4.93 -9.45 -22.20
CA LYS A 228 3.75 -8.93 -22.91
C LYS A 228 3.20 -7.66 -22.24
N HIS A 229 3.03 -7.68 -20.92
CA HIS A 229 2.54 -6.49 -20.18
C HIS A 229 3.53 -5.32 -20.26
N ARG A 230 4.84 -5.56 -20.12
CA ARG A 230 5.85 -4.51 -20.28
C ARG A 230 5.82 -3.87 -21.66
N GLN A 231 5.69 -4.68 -22.71
CA GLN A 231 5.61 -4.18 -24.09
C GLN A 231 4.35 -3.33 -24.30
N ALA A 232 3.19 -3.80 -23.85
CA ALA A 232 1.94 -3.05 -23.95
C ALA A 232 1.99 -1.75 -23.14
N PHE A 233 2.53 -1.79 -21.92
CA PHE A 233 2.63 -0.63 -21.04
C PHE A 233 3.52 0.47 -21.61
N LYS A 234 4.64 0.11 -22.26
CA LYS A 234 5.54 1.08 -22.94
C LYS A 234 4.82 1.94 -23.98
N LEU A 235 3.74 1.44 -24.59
CA LEU A 235 2.99 2.17 -25.61
C LEU A 235 2.05 3.24 -25.03
N LEU A 236 1.85 3.27 -23.70
CA LEU A 236 0.88 4.16 -23.05
C LEU A 236 1.45 5.55 -22.69
N ASN A 237 2.76 5.77 -22.83
CA ASN A 237 3.45 7.02 -22.45
C ASN A 237 3.04 7.50 -21.05
N VAL A 238 3.16 6.63 -20.05
CA VAL A 238 2.63 6.86 -18.71
C VAL A 238 3.46 7.91 -17.95
N PHE A 239 2.80 8.74 -17.14
CA PHE A 239 3.43 9.62 -16.15
C PHE A 239 2.61 9.72 -14.87
N TRP A 240 3.24 10.11 -13.75
CA TRP A 240 2.57 10.35 -12.48
C TRP A 240 2.03 11.78 -12.35
N ASN A 241 0.71 11.92 -12.18
CA ASN A 241 0.07 13.20 -11.89
C ASN A 241 0.04 13.46 -10.36
N ARG A 242 0.88 14.40 -9.93
CA ARG A 242 1.00 14.80 -8.51
C ARG A 242 -0.23 15.48 -7.92
N ALA A 243 -1.12 16.04 -8.75
CA ALA A 243 -2.32 16.70 -8.25
C ALA A 243 -3.42 15.70 -7.88
N THR A 244 -3.48 14.58 -8.60
CA THR A 244 -4.50 13.53 -8.42
C THR A 244 -3.98 12.31 -7.69
N ASP A 245 -2.66 12.19 -7.52
CA ASP A 245 -1.97 10.99 -7.04
C ASP A 245 -2.36 9.75 -7.88
N GLU A 246 -2.36 9.93 -9.20
CA GLU A 246 -2.72 8.91 -10.18
C GLU A 246 -1.72 8.87 -11.34
N TYR A 247 -1.64 7.72 -12.00
CA TYR A 247 -0.95 7.63 -13.28
C TYR A 247 -1.88 8.10 -14.39
N GLU A 248 -1.33 8.81 -15.38
CA GLU A 248 -2.04 9.27 -16.56
C GLU A 248 -1.33 8.82 -17.82
N ARG A 249 -2.09 8.74 -18.92
CA ARG A 249 -1.54 8.48 -20.25
C ARG A 249 -1.15 9.82 -20.86
N GLY A 250 0.11 9.94 -21.27
CA GLY A 250 0.57 11.06 -22.07
C GLY A 250 -0.06 10.99 -23.46
N GLU A 251 -0.33 12.16 -24.05
CA GLU A 251 -0.59 12.22 -25.48
C GLU A 251 0.63 11.61 -26.20
N ALA A 252 0.37 10.72 -27.16
CA ALA A 252 1.43 10.29 -28.05
C ALA A 252 1.96 11.56 -28.70
N ARG A 253 3.21 11.93 -28.39
CA ARG A 253 3.88 12.97 -29.16
C ARG A 253 3.92 12.43 -30.59
N LEU A 254 3.03 12.94 -31.44
CA LEU A 254 3.17 12.80 -32.87
C LEU A 254 4.50 13.48 -33.15
N GLU A 255 5.55 12.67 -33.27
CA GLU A 255 6.85 13.12 -33.75
C GLU A 255 6.56 13.74 -35.12
N GLN A 256 6.52 15.07 -35.15
CA GLN A 256 6.43 15.82 -36.39
C GLN A 256 7.76 15.60 -37.11
N ASN A 257 7.81 14.53 -37.91
CA ASN A 257 8.85 14.27 -38.90
C ASN A 257 8.62 15.12 -40.14
#